data_AF-A0A955ZBC5-F1
#
_entry.id   AF-A0A955ZBC5-F1
#
_cell.length_a   1.000
_cell.length_b   1.000
_cell.length_c   1.000
_cell.angle_alpha   90.00
_cell.angle_beta   90.00
_cell.angle_gamma   90.00
#
_symmetry.space_group_name_H-M   'P 1'
#
loop_
_entity.id
_entity.type
_entity.pdbx_description
1 polymer ?
#
loop_
_entity_poly.entity_id
_entity_poly.type
_entity_poly.pdbx_seq_one_letter_code
_entity_poly.pdbx_strand_id
1 'polypeptide(L)'
;VQTFVVGVPGSDTKPGSPNDPPYYMRRALSAFALAGSKETVPAGCDGTWSQSAADPSLACHFDLTQGNFNASALAQTISDIRGKALGCVYQLPEPQNGETTVNKDKVNVEVTINGVKTTVPKRTDKNDTCEAAPCWDYDAQDQIVLIGKACEDLSKATDAKIDIVVGCDTIVK
;
A
#
# COMPACT_ATOMS: atom_id res chain seq x y z
N VAL A 1 -5.10 2.64 11.07
CA VAL A 1 -5.64 3.27 9.85
C VAL A 1 -4.45 3.78 9.07
N GLN A 2 -4.28 3.36 7.81
CA GLN A 2 -3.27 3.96 6.93
C GLN A 2 -3.91 5.18 6.25
N THR A 3 -3.38 6.37 6.54
CA THR A 3 -3.85 7.61 5.90
C THR A 3 -2.96 7.94 4.70
N PHE A 4 -3.59 8.13 3.55
CA PHE A 4 -2.95 8.68 2.36
C PHE A 4 -3.40 10.12 2.17
N VAL A 5 -2.45 11.02 1.93
CA VAL A 5 -2.74 12.43 1.64
C VAL A 5 -2.37 12.69 0.18
N VAL A 6 -3.28 13.31 -0.56
CA VAL A 6 -3.09 13.70 -1.96
C VAL A 6 -3.22 15.22 -2.06
N GLY A 7 -2.15 15.88 -2.47
CA GLY A 7 -2.15 17.30 -2.82
C GLY A 7 -2.51 17.45 -4.29
N VAL A 8 -3.53 18.25 -4.59
CA VAL A 8 -3.97 18.61 -5.95
C VAL A 8 -3.61 20.08 -6.24
N PRO A 9 -3.65 20.57 -7.49
CA PRO A 9 -3.30 21.96 -7.80
C PRO A 9 -3.92 22.98 -6.85
N GLY A 10 -3.11 23.93 -6.38
CA GLY A 10 -3.48 24.86 -5.29
C GLY A 10 -3.01 24.40 -3.91
N SER A 11 -2.63 23.12 -3.75
CA SER A 11 -2.02 22.61 -2.51
C SER A 11 -0.54 23.02 -2.35
N ASP A 12 0.01 23.75 -3.31
CA ASP A 12 1.31 24.41 -3.32
C ASP A 12 1.25 25.89 -2.92
N THR A 13 0.08 26.35 -2.47
CA THR A 13 -0.09 27.73 -2.00
C THR A 13 0.78 27.98 -0.76
N LYS A 14 1.42 29.15 -0.75
CA LYS A 14 2.31 29.64 0.31
C LYS A 14 1.77 30.95 0.89
N PRO A 15 2.21 31.37 2.09
CA PRO A 15 1.81 32.66 2.65
C PRO A 15 2.22 33.81 1.74
N GLY A 16 1.33 34.79 1.54
CA GLY A 16 1.65 35.97 0.72
C GLY A 16 0.49 36.97 0.53
N SER A 17 -0.75 36.51 0.61
CA SER A 17 -1.98 37.28 0.42
C SER A 17 -2.97 37.02 1.57
N PRO A 18 -3.94 37.93 1.84
CA PRO A 18 -5.01 37.67 2.81
C PRO A 18 -5.85 36.41 2.53
N ASN A 19 -5.87 35.95 1.28
CA ASN A 19 -6.59 34.74 0.87
C ASN A 19 -5.67 33.50 0.86
N ASP A 20 -4.37 33.67 1.10
CA ASP A 20 -3.44 32.56 1.17
C ASP A 20 -3.45 31.94 2.58
N PRO A 21 -3.18 30.63 2.69
CA PRO A 21 -2.97 30.00 3.97
C PRO A 21 -1.80 30.65 4.73
N PRO A 22 -1.88 30.73 6.07
CA PRO A 22 -0.83 31.34 6.90
C PRO A 22 0.41 30.44 7.08
N TYR A 23 0.56 29.40 6.24
CA TYR A 23 1.67 28.46 6.22
C TYR A 23 1.83 27.86 4.82
N TYR A 24 2.94 27.16 4.61
CA TYR A 24 3.24 26.41 3.39
C TYR A 24 2.40 25.13 3.32
N MET A 25 1.49 25.04 2.34
CA MET A 25 0.52 23.93 2.27
C MET A 25 1.19 22.57 2.03
N ARG A 26 2.21 22.45 1.19
CA ARG A 26 2.87 21.15 0.92
C ARG A 26 3.59 20.64 2.17
N ARG A 27 4.11 21.53 3.03
CA ARG A 27 4.62 21.15 4.35
C ARG A 27 3.51 20.63 5.27
N ALA A 28 2.38 21.32 5.34
CA ALA A 28 1.23 20.86 6.14
C ALA A 28 0.76 19.46 5.71
N LEU A 29 0.58 19.25 4.40
CA LEU A 29 0.17 17.97 3.84
C LEU A 29 1.20 16.86 4.07
N SER A 30 2.50 17.18 3.99
CA SER A 30 3.56 16.22 4.30
C SER A 30 3.56 15.83 5.78
N ALA A 31 3.28 16.76 6.69
CA ALA A 31 3.13 16.46 8.11
C ALA A 31 1.92 15.57 8.38
N PHE A 32 0.78 15.82 7.75
CA PHE A 32 -0.39 14.95 7.86
C PHE A 32 -0.13 13.54 7.31
N ALA A 33 0.55 13.42 6.17
CA ALA A 33 0.91 12.12 5.59
C ALA A 33 1.81 11.31 6.53
N LEU A 34 2.87 11.93 7.05
CA LEU A 34 3.82 11.26 7.95
C LEU A 34 3.17 10.86 9.28
N ALA A 35 2.34 11.74 9.86
CA ALA A 35 1.62 11.46 11.10
C ALA A 35 0.54 10.37 10.92
N GLY A 36 -0.10 10.33 9.75
CA GLY A 36 -1.18 9.39 9.46
C GLY A 36 -0.69 8.01 9.03
N SER A 37 0.47 7.90 8.36
CA SER A 37 1.04 6.61 7.98
C SER A 37 2.52 6.68 7.61
N LYS A 38 3.41 6.62 8.60
CA LYS A 38 4.87 6.60 8.41
C LYS A 38 5.37 5.48 7.48
N GLU A 39 4.64 4.37 7.40
CA GLU A 39 5.03 3.20 6.60
C GLU A 39 4.73 3.38 5.10
N THR A 40 3.85 4.31 4.74
CA THR A 40 3.42 4.49 3.34
C THR A 40 4.00 5.72 2.66
N VAL A 41 4.67 6.59 3.42
CA VAL A 41 5.35 7.78 2.88
C VAL A 41 6.70 7.42 2.24
N PRO A 42 7.20 8.20 1.27
CA PRO A 42 8.52 7.98 0.68
C PRO A 42 9.64 8.01 1.74
N ALA A 43 10.63 7.12 1.58
CA ALA A 43 11.80 7.12 2.44
C ALA A 43 12.57 8.46 2.32
N GLY A 44 12.90 9.05 3.47
CA GLY A 44 13.64 10.33 3.53
C GLY A 44 12.81 11.59 3.27
N CYS A 45 11.48 11.49 3.17
CA CYS A 45 10.62 12.67 3.09
C CYS A 45 10.67 13.50 4.39
N ASP A 46 10.43 14.82 4.30
CA ASP A 46 10.32 15.70 5.48
C ASP A 46 8.85 16.01 5.80
N GLY A 47 8.34 15.36 6.85
CA GLY A 47 7.00 15.59 7.39
C GLY A 47 7.02 16.39 8.70
N THR A 48 8.10 17.12 9.00
CA THR A 48 8.18 17.93 10.22
C THR A 48 7.27 19.15 10.08
N TRP A 49 6.26 19.25 10.94
CA TRP A 49 5.39 20.42 10.96
C TRP A 49 6.14 21.66 11.46
N SER A 50 6.02 22.76 10.72
CA SER A 50 6.38 24.11 11.15
C SER A 50 5.58 25.11 10.33
N GLN A 51 4.97 26.07 11.02
CA GLN A 51 4.15 27.10 10.39
C GLN A 51 4.97 28.05 9.50
N SER A 52 6.24 28.27 9.85
CA SER A 52 7.13 29.24 9.19
C SER A 52 8.15 28.61 8.24
N ALA A 53 8.29 27.29 8.23
CA ALA A 53 9.25 26.61 7.37
C ALA A 53 8.71 26.46 5.94
N ALA A 54 9.61 26.65 4.96
CA ALA A 54 9.30 26.45 3.55
C ALA A 54 8.97 24.98 3.22
N ASP A 55 8.41 24.73 2.04
CA ASP A 55 8.10 23.37 1.59
C ASP A 55 9.30 22.42 1.66
N PRO A 56 9.07 21.13 1.99
CA PRO A 56 10.12 20.13 1.97
C PRO A 56 10.61 19.90 0.53
N SER A 57 11.90 19.57 0.38
CA SER A 57 12.46 19.16 -0.92
C SER A 57 11.84 17.85 -1.42
N LEU A 58 11.50 16.94 -0.51
CA LEU A 58 10.77 15.71 -0.77
C LEU A 58 9.48 15.67 0.07
N ALA A 59 8.34 15.77 -0.61
CA ALA A 59 7.02 15.69 0.02
C ALA A 59 6.75 14.27 0.57
N CYS A 60 6.11 14.19 1.74
CA CYS A 60 5.65 12.91 2.29
C CYS A 60 4.28 12.47 1.73
N HIS A 61 3.56 13.37 1.09
CA HIS A 61 2.25 13.12 0.49
C HIS A 61 2.37 12.86 -1.01
N PHE A 62 1.31 12.34 -1.63
CA PHE A 62 1.23 12.28 -3.10
C PHE A 62 0.99 13.68 -3.64
N ASP A 63 2.00 14.26 -4.27
CA ASP A 63 1.98 15.63 -4.71
C ASP A 63 1.69 15.74 -6.21
N LEU A 64 0.46 16.14 -6.55
CA LEU A 64 0.01 16.40 -7.91
C LEU A 64 -0.06 17.90 -8.24
N THR A 65 0.60 18.74 -7.43
CA THR A 65 0.69 20.19 -7.69
C THR A 65 1.72 20.51 -8.76
N GLN A 66 2.74 19.67 -8.92
CA GLN A 66 3.81 19.85 -9.90
C GLN A 66 3.47 19.10 -11.20
N GLY A 67 3.37 19.85 -12.32
CA GLY A 67 3.11 19.29 -13.66
C GLY A 67 1.67 19.47 -14.17
N ASN A 68 1.31 18.75 -15.24
CA ASN A 68 -0.04 18.80 -15.81
C ASN A 68 -0.99 17.90 -15.02
N PHE A 69 -1.65 18.46 -14.01
CA PHE A 69 -2.77 17.76 -13.35
C PHE A 69 -3.87 17.44 -14.37
N ASN A 70 -4.14 16.15 -14.53
CA ASN A 70 -5.16 15.64 -15.44
C ASN A 70 -5.73 14.31 -14.91
N ALA A 71 -6.75 13.79 -15.58
CA ALA A 71 -7.41 12.55 -15.18
C ALA A 71 -6.44 11.35 -15.09
N SER A 72 -5.43 11.28 -15.96
CA SER A 72 -4.43 10.21 -15.94
C SER A 72 -3.50 10.30 -14.74
N ALA A 73 -3.04 11.51 -14.37
CA ALA A 73 -2.20 11.71 -13.18
C ALA A 73 -2.94 11.33 -11.89
N LEU A 74 -4.22 11.70 -11.79
CA LEU A 74 -5.06 11.33 -10.65
C LEU A 74 -5.33 9.82 -10.62
N ALA A 75 -5.66 9.20 -11.76
CA ALA A 75 -5.88 7.77 -11.86
C ALA A 75 -4.63 6.97 -11.44
N GLN A 76 -3.45 7.38 -11.90
CA GLN A 76 -2.18 6.77 -11.52
C GLN A 76 -1.94 6.87 -10.01
N THR A 77 -2.21 8.02 -9.41
CA THR A 77 -2.05 8.21 -7.96
C THR A 77 -2.98 7.31 -7.15
N ILE A 78 -4.23 7.15 -7.59
CA ILE A 78 -5.19 6.22 -6.97
C ILE A 78 -4.68 4.77 -7.10
N SER A 79 -4.13 4.41 -8.25
CA SER A 79 -3.47 3.12 -8.49
C SER A 79 -2.31 2.86 -7.53
N ASP A 80 -1.42 3.83 -7.34
CA ASP A 80 -0.29 3.71 -6.40
C ASP A 80 -0.78 3.59 -4.94
N ILE A 81 -1.83 4.34 -4.56
CA ILE A 81 -2.45 4.23 -3.24
C ILE A 81 -3.04 2.83 -3.05
N ARG A 82 -3.71 2.25 -4.05
CA ARG A 82 -4.26 0.89 -3.97
C ARG A 82 -3.16 -0.13 -3.70
N GLY A 83 -2.05 -0.08 -4.44
CA GLY A 83 -0.89 -0.96 -4.22
C GLY A 83 -0.38 -0.88 -2.78
N LYS A 84 -0.23 0.33 -2.24
CA LYS A 84 0.21 0.54 -0.84
C LYS A 84 -0.83 0.11 0.20
N ALA A 85 -2.12 0.31 -0.08
CA ALA A 85 -3.21 0.01 0.86
C ALA A 85 -3.51 -1.49 0.98
N LEU A 86 -3.21 -2.29 -0.05
CA LEU A 86 -3.41 -3.73 -0.02
C LEU A 86 -2.57 -4.43 1.06
N GLY A 87 -1.47 -3.82 1.50
CA GLY A 87 -0.57 -4.40 2.50
C GLY A 87 -0.05 -5.77 2.07
N CYS A 88 0.37 -6.58 3.04
CA CYS A 88 0.86 -7.95 2.79
C CYS A 88 0.24 -8.99 3.71
N VAL A 89 -0.69 -8.57 4.58
CA VAL A 89 -1.33 -9.42 5.59
C VAL A 89 -2.83 -9.42 5.34
N TYR A 90 -3.43 -10.61 5.23
CA TYR A 90 -4.83 -10.81 4.87
C TYR A 90 -5.50 -11.77 5.85
N GLN A 91 -6.73 -11.42 6.24
CA GLN A 91 -7.57 -12.31 7.01
C GLN A 91 -8.00 -13.50 6.14
N LEU A 92 -8.13 -14.68 6.75
CA LEU A 92 -8.81 -15.79 6.09
C LEU A 92 -10.27 -15.40 5.83
N PRO A 93 -10.85 -15.82 4.68
CA PRO A 93 -12.25 -15.56 4.40
C PRO A 93 -13.13 -16.25 5.45
N GLU A 94 -14.33 -15.72 5.69
CA GLU A 94 -15.29 -16.39 6.55
C GLU A 94 -15.66 -17.77 5.95
N PRO A 95 -15.79 -18.82 6.78
CA PRO A 95 -16.16 -20.14 6.29
C PRO A 95 -17.52 -20.09 5.59
N GLN A 96 -17.62 -20.70 4.41
CA GLN A 96 -18.90 -20.83 3.71
C GLN A 96 -19.60 -22.15 4.11
N ASN A 97 -20.91 -22.25 3.89
CA ASN A 97 -21.69 -23.48 4.02
C ASN A 97 -21.75 -24.13 5.41
N GLY A 98 -21.77 -23.33 6.49
CA GLY A 98 -21.98 -23.85 7.86
C GLY A 98 -20.75 -24.54 8.45
N GLU A 99 -19.60 -24.48 7.79
CA GLU A 99 -18.32 -24.81 8.40
C GLU A 99 -18.01 -23.79 9.52
N THR A 100 -17.40 -24.24 10.61
CA THR A 100 -17.03 -23.36 11.72
C THR A 100 -15.63 -22.76 11.55
N THR A 101 -14.81 -23.31 10.66
CA THR A 101 -13.41 -22.90 10.43
C THR A 101 -12.98 -23.20 8.99
N VAL A 102 -12.12 -22.35 8.43
CA VAL A 102 -11.46 -22.61 7.13
C VAL A 102 -10.33 -23.62 7.32
N ASN A 103 -10.31 -24.68 6.50
CA ASN A 103 -9.18 -25.62 6.50
C ASN A 103 -7.93 -24.96 5.90
N LYS A 104 -6.91 -24.73 6.73
CA LYS A 104 -5.63 -24.08 6.37
C LYS A 104 -4.76 -24.89 5.40
N ASP A 105 -5.02 -26.17 5.26
CA ASP A 105 -4.35 -27.03 4.27
C ASP A 105 -5.03 -26.97 2.90
N LYS A 106 -6.12 -26.19 2.80
CA LYS A 106 -6.89 -25.99 1.57
C LYS A 106 -7.07 -24.52 1.22
N VAL A 107 -5.99 -23.76 1.30
CA VAL A 107 -5.96 -22.33 1.00
C VAL A 107 -4.92 -22.07 -0.08
N ASN A 108 -5.32 -21.34 -1.11
CA ASN A 108 -4.43 -20.89 -2.17
C ASN A 108 -4.52 -19.36 -2.30
N VAL A 109 -3.39 -18.73 -2.56
CA VAL A 109 -3.30 -17.28 -2.74
C VAL A 109 -3.01 -17.00 -4.20
N GLU A 110 -3.88 -16.24 -4.83
CA GLU A 110 -3.73 -15.82 -6.21
C GLU A 110 -3.54 -14.31 -6.25
N VAL A 111 -2.52 -13.90 -6.99
CA VAL A 111 -2.16 -12.50 -7.18
C VAL A 111 -2.37 -12.17 -8.65
N THR A 112 -3.11 -11.10 -8.92
CA THR A 112 -3.20 -10.52 -10.26
C THR A 112 -2.47 -9.20 -10.26
N ILE A 113 -1.39 -9.08 -11.02
CA ILE A 113 -0.63 -7.82 -11.20
C ILE A 113 -0.66 -7.47 -12.68
N ASN A 114 -1.10 -6.25 -13.00
CA ASN A 114 -1.19 -5.74 -14.38
C ASN A 114 -1.93 -6.73 -15.32
N GLY A 115 -3.03 -7.31 -14.82
CA GLY A 115 -3.85 -8.29 -15.54
C GLY A 115 -3.27 -9.71 -15.61
N VAL A 116 -2.05 -9.97 -15.11
CA VAL A 116 -1.45 -11.30 -15.10
C VAL A 116 -1.71 -11.98 -13.76
N LYS A 117 -2.47 -13.07 -13.81
CA LYS A 117 -2.81 -13.89 -12.63
C LYS A 117 -1.75 -14.97 -12.39
N THR A 118 -1.25 -15.05 -11.17
CA THR A 118 -0.28 -16.05 -10.71
C THR A 118 -0.67 -16.59 -9.36
N THR A 119 -0.53 -17.90 -9.17
CA THR A 119 -0.67 -18.52 -7.84
C THR A 119 0.65 -18.40 -7.08
N VAL A 120 0.58 -17.85 -5.87
CA VAL A 120 1.73 -17.75 -4.97
C VAL A 120 1.73 -18.99 -4.07
N PRO A 121 2.81 -19.79 -4.06
CA PRO A 121 2.87 -20.99 -3.25
C PRO A 121 3.09 -20.67 -1.76
N LYS A 122 2.58 -21.53 -0.87
CA LYS A 122 2.90 -21.48 0.55
C LYS A 122 4.32 -21.99 0.77
N ARG A 123 5.15 -21.29 1.55
CA ARG A 123 6.49 -21.82 1.89
C ARG A 123 6.39 -23.03 2.82
N THR A 124 7.31 -23.98 2.63
CA THR A 124 7.48 -25.14 3.51
C THR A 124 8.52 -24.88 4.59
N ASP A 125 9.62 -24.21 4.25
CA ASP A 125 10.65 -23.76 5.19
C ASP A 125 10.31 -22.38 5.76
N LYS A 126 10.20 -22.28 7.09
CA LYS A 126 9.93 -21.03 7.80
C LYS A 126 11.08 -20.02 7.71
N ASN A 127 12.30 -20.48 7.38
CA ASN A 127 13.47 -19.63 7.18
C ASN A 127 13.60 -19.11 5.74
N ASP A 128 12.78 -19.61 4.79
CA ASP A 128 12.75 -19.05 3.45
C ASP A 128 12.16 -17.64 3.50
N THR A 129 12.98 -16.67 3.10
CA THR A 129 12.63 -15.25 3.00
C THR A 129 11.88 -14.92 1.71
N CYS A 130 11.81 -15.86 0.75
CA CYS A 130 11.06 -15.74 -0.49
C CYS A 130 11.46 -14.54 -1.36
N GLU A 131 12.74 -14.17 -1.28
CA GLU A 131 13.35 -13.08 -2.07
C GLU A 131 13.48 -13.46 -3.55
N ALA A 132 13.90 -14.69 -3.83
CA ALA A 132 14.12 -15.17 -5.19
C ALA A 132 12.82 -15.59 -5.90
N ALA A 133 11.87 -16.14 -5.14
CA ALA A 133 10.60 -16.61 -5.66
C ALA A 133 9.48 -16.32 -4.65
N PRO A 134 8.35 -15.75 -5.10
CA PRO A 134 7.28 -15.30 -4.22
C PRO A 134 6.70 -16.47 -3.43
N CYS A 135 6.35 -16.23 -2.17
CA CYS A 135 5.63 -17.19 -1.36
C CYS A 135 4.71 -16.48 -0.35
N TRP A 136 3.91 -17.27 0.35
CA TRP A 136 3.13 -16.82 1.51
C TRP A 136 3.21 -17.84 2.67
N ASP A 137 2.79 -17.42 3.85
CA ASP A 137 2.64 -18.29 5.03
C ASP A 137 1.58 -17.73 5.99
N TYR A 138 1.27 -18.48 7.03
CA TYR A 138 0.49 -17.98 8.16
C TYR A 138 1.38 -17.28 9.19
N ASP A 139 0.91 -16.13 9.70
CA ASP A 139 1.50 -15.52 10.90
C ASP A 139 0.99 -16.16 12.21
N ALA A 140 1.39 -15.58 13.34
CA ALA A 140 1.00 -16.05 14.67
C ALA A 140 -0.49 -15.82 14.99
N GLN A 141 -1.18 -15.00 14.19
CA GLN A 141 -2.60 -14.68 14.31
C GLN A 141 -3.43 -15.46 13.28
N ASP A 142 -2.84 -16.45 12.60
CA ASP A 142 -3.46 -17.24 11.55
C ASP A 142 -3.92 -16.45 10.31
N GLN A 143 -3.31 -15.28 10.09
CA GLN A 143 -3.51 -14.47 8.90
C GLN A 143 -2.55 -14.91 7.79
N ILE A 144 -2.96 -14.74 6.54
CA ILE A 144 -2.10 -14.98 5.37
C ILE A 144 -1.14 -13.81 5.23
N VAL A 145 0.15 -14.10 5.17
CA VAL A 145 1.22 -13.11 4.94
C VAL A 145 1.93 -13.42 3.63
N LEU A 146 1.93 -12.47 2.71
CA LEU A 146 2.81 -12.48 1.54
C LEU A 146 4.24 -12.14 1.98
N ILE A 147 5.22 -12.93 1.53
CA ILE A 147 6.60 -12.84 2.02
C ILE A 147 7.55 -12.52 0.87
N GLY A 148 8.53 -11.66 1.15
CA GLY A 148 9.57 -11.26 0.22
C GLY A 148 9.00 -10.71 -1.08
N LYS A 149 9.38 -11.33 -2.20
CA LYS A 149 9.04 -10.88 -3.55
C LYS A 149 7.54 -10.68 -3.78
N ALA A 150 6.67 -11.52 -3.20
CA ALA A 150 5.22 -11.40 -3.42
C ALA A 150 4.66 -10.07 -2.88
N CYS A 151 5.06 -9.72 -1.64
CA CYS A 151 4.67 -8.49 -0.98
C CYS A 151 5.25 -7.27 -1.68
N GLU A 152 6.53 -7.35 -2.06
CA GLU A 152 7.19 -6.26 -2.78
C GLU A 152 6.55 -5.95 -4.13
N ASP A 153 6.34 -6.98 -4.96
CA ASP A 153 5.76 -6.81 -6.29
C ASP A 153 4.34 -6.24 -6.19
N LEU A 154 3.55 -6.67 -5.18
CA LEU A 154 2.21 -6.14 -4.94
C LEU A 154 2.23 -4.67 -4.51
N SER A 155 3.12 -4.30 -3.59
CA SER A 155 3.22 -2.93 -3.05
C SER A 155 3.64 -1.91 -4.12
N LYS A 156 4.33 -2.36 -5.17
CA LYS A 156 4.83 -1.56 -6.30
C LYS A 156 3.87 -1.60 -7.50
N ALA A 157 2.86 -2.47 -7.49
CA ALA A 157 1.94 -2.64 -8.60
C ALA A 157 0.90 -1.51 -8.66
N THR A 158 0.69 -1.01 -9.87
CA THR A 158 -0.31 0.03 -10.17
C THR A 158 -1.72 -0.54 -10.33
N ASP A 159 -1.80 -1.82 -10.71
CA ASP A 159 -3.03 -2.60 -10.73
C ASP A 159 -2.75 -3.96 -10.10
N ALA A 160 -3.34 -4.18 -8.93
CA ALA A 160 -3.11 -5.35 -8.11
C ALA A 160 -4.42 -5.84 -7.50
N LYS A 161 -4.59 -7.16 -7.50
CA LYS A 161 -5.69 -7.85 -6.84
C LYS A 161 -5.16 -9.09 -6.15
N ILE A 162 -5.66 -9.33 -4.94
CA ILE A 162 -5.44 -10.56 -4.18
C ILE A 162 -6.75 -11.32 -4.10
N ASP A 163 -6.72 -12.59 -4.48
CA ASP A 163 -7.80 -13.55 -4.29
C ASP A 163 -7.33 -14.66 -3.35
N ILE A 164 -8.04 -14.83 -2.24
CA ILE A 164 -7.83 -15.96 -1.31
C ILE A 164 -8.85 -17.03 -1.66
N VAL A 165 -8.38 -18.13 -2.21
CA VAL A 165 -9.22 -19.24 -2.68
C VAL A 165 -9.14 -20.37 -1.67
N VAL A 166 -10.30 -20.90 -1.28
CA VAL A 166 -10.43 -21.99 -0.31
C VAL A 166 -11.06 -23.22 -0.95
N GLY A 167 -10.73 -24.41 -0.42
CA GLY A 167 -11.38 -25.68 -0.77
C GLY A 167 -10.55 -26.64 -1.63
N CYS A 168 -9.45 -26.17 -2.22
CA CYS A 168 -8.47 -27.02 -2.92
C CYS A 168 -7.18 -27.10 -2.12
N ASP A 169 -6.46 -28.22 -2.20
CA ASP A 169 -5.20 -28.43 -1.50
C ASP A 169 -4.21 -27.29 -1.76
N THR A 170 -3.53 -26.85 -0.70
CA THR A 170 -2.58 -25.74 -0.76
C THR A 170 -1.39 -26.10 -1.64
N ILE A 171 -1.11 -25.24 -2.63
CA ILE A 171 0.10 -25.33 -3.45
C ILE A 171 1.29 -24.85 -2.61
N VAL A 172 2.29 -25.71 -2.46
CA VAL A 172 3.48 -25.45 -1.65
C VAL A 172 4.74 -25.29 -2.51
N LYS A 173 5.71 -24.55 -1.97
CA LYS A 173 7.04 -24.36 -2.54
C LYS A 173 8.05 -25.28 -1.86
#